data_AF-A0A8X6L3B8-F1
#
_entry.id   AF-A0A8X6L3B8-F1
#
_cell.length_a   1.000
_cell.length_b   1.000
_cell.length_c   1.000
_cell.angle_alpha   90.00
_cell.angle_beta   90.00
_cell.angle_gamma   90.00
#
_symmetry.space_group_name_H-M   'P 1'
#
loop_
_entity.id
_entity.type
_entity.pdbx_description
1 polymer ?
#
loop_
_entity_poly.entity_id
_entity_poly.type
_entity_poly.pdbx_seq_one_letter_code
_entity_poly.pdbx_strand_id
1 'polypeptide(L)'
;MKVHPQTPYAYHIIRRYINENNLEGHTFSLPEDKKLRAVIRGLPTDTDPLEIISELKTHNICVEECHNVINRKTGAPMPLFIIICNKSENNQSLYRIKEINNMQIIVESLRKKYGPPQCFRCQGFFHSSKFCT
;
A
#
# COMPACT_ATOMS: atom_id res chain seq x y z
N MET A 1 -27.10 -1.50 -10.71
CA MET A 1 -27.30 -0.08 -10.35
C MET A 1 -26.00 0.47 -9.79
N LYS A 2 -25.54 1.66 -10.21
CA LYS A 2 -24.29 2.26 -9.72
C LYS A 2 -24.62 3.46 -8.85
N VAL A 3 -24.11 3.48 -7.62
CA VAL A 3 -24.34 4.57 -6.66
C VAL A 3 -23.03 5.30 -6.42
N HIS A 4 -23.07 6.63 -6.44
CA HIS A 4 -21.92 7.50 -6.20
C HIS A 4 -22.16 8.31 -4.92
N PRO A 5 -21.66 7.85 -3.77
CA PRO A 5 -21.79 8.58 -2.51
C PRO A 5 -21.03 9.90 -2.59
N GLN A 6 -21.65 10.98 -2.13
CA GLN A 6 -21.03 12.31 -2.13
C GLN A 6 -20.06 12.53 -0.96
N THR A 7 -20.18 11.71 0.10
CA THR A 7 -19.32 11.80 1.29
C THR A 7 -18.79 10.42 1.68
N PRO A 8 -17.60 10.36 2.33
CA PRO A 8 -17.09 9.12 2.93
C PRO A 8 -18.09 8.50 3.91
N TYR A 9 -18.77 9.32 4.70
CA TYR A 9 -19.81 8.87 5.63
C TYR A 9 -20.96 8.16 4.92
N ALA A 10 -21.50 8.74 3.85
CA ALA A 10 -22.54 8.11 3.05
C ALA A 10 -22.06 6.79 2.41
N TYR A 11 -20.80 6.73 1.97
CA TYR A 11 -20.19 5.50 1.47
C TYR A 11 -20.22 4.39 2.52
N HIS A 12 -19.84 4.69 3.76
CA HIS A 12 -19.86 3.71 4.85
C HIS A 12 -21.27 3.24 5.21
N ILE A 13 -22.26 4.14 5.23
CA ILE A 13 -23.67 3.78 5.46
C ILE A 13 -24.16 2.82 4.37
N ILE A 14 -23.95 3.17 3.10
CA ILE A 14 -24.40 2.35 1.97
C ILE A 14 -23.73 0.98 2.02
N ARG A 15 -22.41 0.93 2.26
CA ARG A 15 -21.66 -0.33 2.36
C ARG A 15 -22.16 -1.20 3.51
N ARG A 16 -22.45 -0.60 4.67
CA ARG A 16 -22.99 -1.30 5.83
C ARG A 16 -24.37 -1.89 5.52
N TYR A 17 -25.25 -1.10 4.92
CA TYR A 17 -26.58 -1.55 4.50
C TYR A 17 -26.52 -2.73 3.52
N ILE A 18 -25.65 -2.67 2.51
CA ILE A 18 -25.45 -3.77 1.54
C ILE A 18 -25.04 -5.07 2.26
N ASN A 19 -24.09 -4.98 3.20
CA ASN A 19 -23.64 -6.14 3.97
C ASN A 19 -24.75 -6.70 4.88
N GLU A 20 -25.45 -5.84 5.62
CA GLU A 20 -26.50 -6.26 6.56
C GLU A 20 -27.68 -6.92 5.85
N ASN A 21 -27.98 -6.51 4.62
CA ASN A 21 -29.05 -7.09 3.79
C ASN A 21 -28.56 -8.21 2.85
N ASN A 22 -27.31 -8.65 2.96
CA ASN A 22 -26.69 -9.67 2.10
C ASN A 22 -26.90 -9.40 0.60
N LEU A 23 -26.79 -8.14 0.19
CA LEU A 23 -26.96 -7.75 -1.21
C LEU A 23 -25.66 -7.97 -1.97
N GLU A 24 -25.77 -8.55 -3.16
CA GLU A 24 -24.62 -8.74 -4.04
C GLU A 24 -24.11 -7.39 -4.56
N GLY A 25 -22.81 -7.16 -4.39
CA GLY A 25 -22.22 -5.89 -4.77
C GLY A 25 -20.72 -5.85 -4.64
N HIS A 26 -20.13 -4.77 -5.14
CA HIS A 26 -18.74 -4.46 -4.88
C HIS A 26 -18.52 -2.96 -4.72
N THR A 27 -17.49 -2.63 -3.97
CA THR A 27 -17.09 -1.26 -3.65
C THR A 27 -15.61 -1.04 -3.97
N PHE A 28 -15.08 0.15 -3.66
CA PHE A 28 -13.68 0.49 -3.91
C PHE A 28 -13.11 1.25 -2.70
N SER A 29 -11.79 1.15 -2.49
CA SER A 29 -11.13 1.98 -1.48
C SER A 29 -11.40 3.46 -1.71
N LEU A 30 -11.74 4.18 -0.63
CA LEU A 30 -11.80 5.64 -0.67
C LEU A 30 -10.41 6.21 -0.99
N PRO A 31 -10.33 7.40 -1.61
CA PRO A 31 -9.05 8.05 -1.88
C PRO A 31 -8.18 8.25 -0.64
N GLU A 32 -8.81 8.51 0.51
CA GLU A 32 -8.17 8.73 1.82
C GLU A 32 -7.52 7.45 2.35
N ASP A 33 -8.13 6.29 2.11
CA ASP A 33 -7.61 4.98 2.52
C ASP A 33 -6.45 4.48 1.63
N LYS A 34 -6.13 5.19 0.54
CA LYS A 34 -5.09 4.74 -0.39
C LYS A 34 -3.71 4.98 0.23
N LYS A 35 -3.06 3.88 0.58
CA LYS A 35 -1.67 3.88 1.02
C LYS A 35 -0.70 4.16 -0.12
N LEU A 36 0.35 4.92 0.18
CA LEU A 36 1.55 5.07 -0.62
C LEU A 36 2.45 3.83 -0.41
N ARG A 37 2.94 3.25 -1.50
CA ARG A 37 3.84 2.10 -1.47
C ARG A 37 5.08 2.38 -2.30
N ALA A 38 6.23 2.28 -1.66
CA ALA A 38 7.52 2.50 -2.28
C ALA A 38 8.46 1.31 -2.04
N VAL A 39 9.48 1.21 -2.88
CA VAL A 39 10.56 0.23 -2.77
C VAL A 39 11.86 1.00 -2.63
N ILE A 40 12.64 0.69 -1.60
CA ILE A 40 14.02 1.17 -1.44
C ILE A 40 14.96 0.12 -2.01
N ARG A 41 15.92 0.58 -2.82
CA ARG A 41 17.05 -0.17 -3.34
C ARG A 41 18.35 0.45 -2.85
N GLY A 42 19.40 -0.36 -2.77
CA GLY A 42 20.76 0.09 -2.39
C GLY A 42 21.13 -0.17 -0.94
N LEU A 43 20.18 -0.64 -0.13
CA LEU A 43 20.44 -1.09 1.23
C LEU A 43 20.88 -2.57 1.27
N PRO A 44 21.80 -2.94 2.19
CA PRO A 44 22.16 -4.32 2.47
C PRO A 44 20.95 -5.18 2.88
N THR A 45 21.04 -6.50 2.66
CA THR A 45 19.95 -7.45 3.00
C THR A 45 19.74 -7.63 4.51
N ASP A 46 20.78 -7.33 5.29
CA ASP A 46 20.88 -7.45 6.74
C ASP A 46 20.45 -6.19 7.49
N THR A 47 20.11 -5.10 6.78
CA THR A 47 19.60 -3.87 7.40
C THR A 47 18.27 -4.13 8.11
N ASP A 48 18.17 -3.66 9.36
CA ASP A 48 16.95 -3.78 10.15
C ASP A 48 15.88 -2.81 9.61
N PRO A 49 14.67 -3.29 9.24
CA PRO A 49 13.55 -2.43 8.89
C PRO A 49 13.22 -1.35 9.93
N LEU A 50 13.50 -1.59 11.21
CA LEU A 50 13.26 -0.61 12.27
C LEU A 50 14.20 0.61 12.15
N GLU A 51 15.45 0.40 11.77
CA GLU A 51 16.42 1.49 11.54
C GLU A 51 15.98 2.38 10.37
N ILE A 52 15.48 1.74 9.29
CA ILE A 52 14.92 2.44 8.13
C ILE A 52 13.72 3.29 8.57
N ILE A 53 12.84 2.73 9.41
CA ILE A 53 11.67 3.47 9.93
C ILE A 53 12.11 4.65 10.79
N SER A 54 13.12 4.50 11.66
CA SER A 54 13.60 5.60 12.50
C SER A 54 14.20 6.74 11.67
N GLU A 55 15.01 6.42 10.66
CA GLU A 55 15.61 7.42 9.78
C GLU A 55 14.53 8.15 8.95
N LEU A 56 13.55 7.42 8.41
CA LEU A 56 12.46 8.06 7.68
C LEU A 56 11.60 8.98 8.57
N LYS A 57 11.47 8.66 9.86
CA LYS A 57 10.79 9.53 10.83
C LYS A 57 11.55 10.84 11.06
N THR A 58 12.88 10.85 11.06
CA THR A 58 13.66 12.10 11.19
C THR A 58 13.45 13.01 9.98
N HIS A 59 13.15 12.44 8.82
CA HIS A 59 12.73 13.16 7.61
C HIS A 59 11.24 13.55 7.57
N ASN A 60 10.52 13.50 8.70
CA ASN A 60 9.08 13.80 8.80
C ASN A 60 8.18 12.89 7.95
N ILE A 61 8.63 11.65 7.65
CA ILE A 61 7.83 10.66 6.94
C ILE A 61 7.21 9.70 7.96
N CYS A 62 5.88 9.62 7.93
CA CYS A 62 5.13 8.70 8.78
C CYS A 62 4.98 7.36 8.07
N VAL A 63 5.89 6.42 8.40
CA VAL A 63 5.88 5.05 7.91
C VAL A 63 4.99 4.17 8.79
N GLU A 64 4.07 3.42 8.18
CA GLU A 64 3.24 2.45 8.88
C GLU A 64 3.93 1.09 8.96
N GLU A 65 4.47 0.62 7.84
CA GLU A 65 5.12 -0.69 7.75
C GLU A 65 6.35 -0.61 6.86
N CYS A 66 7.43 -1.28 7.27
CA CYS A 66 8.62 -1.52 6.46
C CYS A 66 9.02 -2.99 6.59
N HIS A 67 9.33 -3.64 5.48
CA HIS A 67 9.80 -5.02 5.49
C HIS A 67 10.73 -5.32 4.32
N ASN A 68 11.67 -6.25 4.54
CA ASN A 68 12.55 -6.76 3.50
C ASN A 68 11.78 -7.70 2.56
N VAL A 69 12.01 -7.57 1.25
CA VAL A 69 11.46 -8.47 0.24
C VAL A 69 12.22 -9.79 0.26
N ILE A 70 11.47 -10.89 0.35
CA ILE A 70 12.04 -12.23 0.32
C ILE A 70 11.83 -12.85 -1.06
N ASN A 71 12.84 -13.54 -1.57
CA ASN A 71 12.69 -14.35 -2.76
C ASN A 71 11.76 -15.54 -2.45
N ARG A 72 10.58 -15.57 -3.09
CA ARG A 72 9.56 -16.59 -2.83
C ARG A 72 10.00 -18.03 -3.14
N LYS A 73 10.99 -18.24 -4.02
CA LYS A 73 11.48 -19.58 -4.37
C LYS A 73 12.53 -20.09 -3.38
N THR A 74 13.47 -19.24 -2.97
CA THR A 74 14.62 -19.64 -2.15
C THR A 74 14.46 -19.29 -0.67
N GLY A 75 13.51 -18.42 -0.31
CA GLY A 75 13.35 -17.89 1.05
C GLY A 75 14.44 -16.89 1.45
N ALA A 76 15.38 -16.56 0.56
CA ALA A 76 16.48 -15.65 0.86
C ALA A 76 16.05 -14.17 0.82
N PRO A 77 16.59 -13.31 1.71
CA PRO A 77 16.34 -11.87 1.68
C PRO A 77 16.90 -11.23 0.40
N MET A 78 16.24 -10.20 -0.10
CA MET A 78 16.68 -9.41 -1.25
C MET A 78 17.14 -8.03 -0.79
N PRO A 79 18.01 -7.33 -1.53
CA PRO A 79 18.40 -5.96 -1.21
C PRO A 79 17.29 -4.96 -1.61
N LEU A 80 16.07 -5.24 -1.18
CA LEU A 80 14.85 -4.51 -1.51
C LEU A 80 13.98 -4.40 -0.26
N PHE A 81 13.59 -3.18 0.08
CA PHE A 81 12.70 -2.93 1.21
C PHE A 81 11.41 -2.28 0.73
N ILE A 82 10.27 -2.83 1.14
CA ILE A 82 8.96 -2.24 0.85
C ILE A 82 8.55 -1.36 2.01
N ILE A 83 8.16 -0.13 1.68
CA ILE A 83 7.64 0.86 2.61
C ILE A 83 6.18 1.11 2.29
N ILE A 84 5.36 1.13 3.33
CA ILE A 84 3.94 1.44 3.28
C ILE A 84 3.67 2.62 4.21
N CYS A 85 3.11 3.68 3.64
CA CYS A 85 2.74 4.90 4.36
C CYS A 85 1.34 5.36 3.95
N ASN A 86 0.71 6.23 4.74
CA ASN A 86 -0.49 6.94 4.30
C ASN A 86 -0.16 7.98 3.23
N LYS A 87 -1.13 8.31 2.38
CA LYS A 87 -0.95 9.34 1.36
C LYS A 87 -1.07 10.72 2.01
N SER A 88 0.06 11.37 2.22
CA SER A 88 0.16 12.77 2.67
C SER A 88 1.22 13.49 1.83
N GLU A 89 1.20 14.83 1.83
CA GLU A 89 2.22 15.63 1.13
C GLU A 89 3.63 15.33 1.68
N ASN A 90 3.76 15.22 3.00
CA ASN A 90 5.01 14.86 3.66
C ASN A 90 5.51 13.48 3.19
N ASN A 91 4.63 12.49 3.11
CA ASN A 91 5.02 11.14 2.69
C ASN A 91 5.36 11.04 1.19
N GLN A 92 4.94 12.01 0.35
CA GLN A 92 5.39 12.06 -1.05
C GLN A 92 6.85 12.50 -1.17
N SER A 93 7.40 13.19 -0.16
CA SER A 93 8.81 13.55 -0.12
C SER A 93 9.74 12.33 -0.03
N LEU A 94 9.21 11.15 0.31
CA LEU A 94 9.92 9.87 0.30
C LEU A 94 10.68 9.61 -1.00
N TYR A 95 10.11 9.97 -2.16
CA TYR A 95 10.76 9.78 -3.46
C TYR A 95 11.96 10.70 -3.72
N ARG A 96 12.16 11.72 -2.87
CA ARG A 96 13.29 12.66 -2.96
C ARG A 96 14.46 12.26 -2.08
N ILE A 97 14.27 11.30 -1.16
CA ILE A 97 15.34 10.79 -0.30
C ILE A 97 16.32 10.00 -1.16
N LYS A 98 17.60 10.32 -1.02
CA LYS A 98 18.71 9.69 -1.76
C LYS A 98 19.67 8.93 -0.86
N GLU A 99 19.52 9.06 0.45
CA GLU A 99 20.45 8.52 1.43
C GLU A 99 19.71 8.13 2.70
N ILE A 100 20.09 6.99 3.29
CA ILE A 100 19.64 6.51 4.60
C ILE A 100 20.88 5.95 5.30
N ASN A 101 21.14 6.36 6.54
CA ASN A 101 22.30 5.88 7.32
C ASN A 101 23.63 5.98 6.54
N ASN A 102 23.86 7.09 5.86
CA ASN A 102 25.03 7.35 5.01
C ASN A 102 25.21 6.40 3.80
N MET A 103 24.17 5.66 3.42
CA MET A 103 24.16 4.79 2.25
C MET A 103 23.30 5.39 1.14
N GLN A 104 23.84 5.43 -0.08
CA GLN A 104 23.09 5.89 -1.24
C GLN A 104 21.98 4.91 -1.59
N ILE A 105 20.77 5.43 -1.75
CA ILE A 105 19.58 4.65 -2.06
C ILE A 105 18.82 5.21 -3.25
N ILE A 106 18.01 4.34 -3.84
CA ILE A 106 17.03 4.70 -4.87
C ILE A 106 15.65 4.29 -4.37
N VAL A 107 14.75 5.26 -4.33
CA VAL A 107 13.34 5.05 -3.95
C VAL A 107 12.48 5.01 -5.21
N GLU A 108 11.81 3.89 -5.44
CA GLU A 108 10.91 3.69 -6.58
C GLU A 108 9.46 3.47 -6.11
N SER A 109 8.49 3.79 -6.96
CA SER A 109 7.10 3.37 -6.72
C SER A 109 6.99 1.85 -6.85
N LEU A 110 6.22 1.21 -5.96
CA LEU A 110 5.95 -0.23 -6.07
C LEU A 110 5.24 -0.52 -7.41
N ARG A 111 5.85 -1.37 -8.23
CA ARG A 111 5.30 -1.75 -9.54
C ARG A 111 3.96 -2.46 -9.36
N LYS A 112 2.93 -1.93 -10.03
CA LYS A 112 1.62 -2.58 -10.08
C LYS A 112 1.71 -3.82 -10.97
N LYS A 113 0.96 -4.86 -10.61
CA LYS A 113 0.73 -5.99 -11.51
C LYS A 113 -0.02 -5.50 -12.75
N TYR A 114 0.32 -6.07 -13.91
CA TYR A 114 -0.37 -5.79 -15.15
C TYR A 114 -1.76 -6.45 -15.16
N GLY A 115 -2.75 -5.77 -15.73
CA GLY A 115 -4.13 -6.25 -15.86
C GLY A 115 -5.08 -5.84 -14.73
N PRO A 116 -6.40 -6.01 -14.94
CA PRO A 116 -7.39 -5.70 -13.91
C PRO A 116 -7.29 -6.70 -12.75
N PRO A 117 -7.50 -6.25 -11.49
CA PRO A 117 -7.58 -7.17 -10.37
C PRO A 117 -8.77 -8.12 -10.56
N GLN A 118 -8.54 -9.41 -10.27
CA GLN A 118 -9.60 -10.41 -10.20
C GLN A 118 -10.00 -10.61 -8.74
N CYS A 119 -11.30 -10.64 -8.49
CA CYS A 119 -11.88 -10.98 -7.20
C CYS A 119 -11.96 -12.50 -7.07
N PHE A 120 -11.27 -13.07 -6.08
CA PHE A 120 -11.31 -14.52 -5.86
C PHE A 120 -12.62 -14.98 -5.17
N ARG A 121 -13.45 -14.05 -4.68
CA ARG A 121 -14.74 -14.37 -4.05
C ARG A 121 -15.85 -14.60 -5.08
N CYS A 122 -16.02 -13.70 -6.04
CA CYS A 122 -17.07 -13.78 -7.07
C CYS A 122 -16.53 -14.06 -8.48
N GLN A 123 -15.22 -14.24 -8.65
CA GLN A 123 -14.52 -14.41 -9.94
C GLN A 123 -14.65 -13.24 -10.92
N GLY A 124 -15.27 -12.14 -10.52
CA GLY A 124 -15.37 -10.92 -11.33
C GLY A 124 -14.04 -10.13 -11.40
N PHE A 125 -13.95 -9.23 -12.38
CA PHE A 125 -12.80 -8.35 -12.57
C PHE A 125 -13.02 -6.95 -11.98
N PHE A 126 -11.95 -6.15 -11.96
CA PHE A 126 -11.89 -4.74 -11.56
C PHE A 126 -12.05 -4.44 -10.08
N HIS A 127 -12.23 -5.43 -9.21
CA HIS A 127 -12.26 -5.24 -7.76
C HIS A 127 -11.52 -6.37 -7.03
N SER A 128 -11.16 -6.15 -5.77
CA SER A 128 -10.53 -7.16 -4.93
C SER A 128 -11.55 -7.81 -3.99
N SER A 129 -11.25 -9.00 -3.48
CA SER A 129 -12.12 -9.74 -2.56
C SER A 129 -12.49 -8.93 -1.30
N LYS A 130 -11.62 -8.01 -0.85
CA LYS A 130 -11.87 -7.13 0.31
C LYS A 130 -13.08 -6.21 0.12
N PHE A 131 -13.40 -5.88 -1.13
CA PHE A 131 -14.50 -4.97 -1.47
C PHE A 131 -15.67 -5.68 -2.15
N CYS A 132 -15.65 -7.00 -2.24
CA CYS A 132 -16.78 -7.81 -2.66
C CYS A 132 -17.65 -8.10 -1.44
N THR A 133 -18.93 -7.72 -1.49
CA THR A 133 -19.91 -7.99 -0.43
C THR A 133 -20.56 -9.35 -0.65
#